data_AF-A0A438VL79-F1
#
_entry.id   AF-A0A438VL79-F1
#
_cell.length_a   1.000
_cell.length_b   1.000
_cell.length_c   1.000
_cell.angle_alpha   90.00
_cell.angle_beta   90.00
_cell.angle_gamma   90.00
#
_symmetry.space_group_name_H-M   'P 1'
#
loop_
_entity.id
_entity.type
_entity.pdbx_description
1 polymer ?
#
loop_
_entity_poly.entity_id
_entity_poly.type
_entity_poly.pdbx_seq_one_letter_code
_entity_poly.pdbx_strand_id
1 'polypeptide(L)'
;IVQGLIEAKKMNPVMVLDEIDKVDRSVRGDPASTLLEILDPEQNIAFRDHYANFSIDLSQVIFIATANNIDRIPAPLRDRMEFI
;
A
#
# COMPACT_ATOMS: atom_id res chain seq x y z
N ILE A 1 7.36 2.10 -1.61
CA ILE A 1 6.89 3.14 -0.66
C ILE A 1 8.05 3.99 -0.14
N VAL A 2 9.00 3.43 0.63
CA VAL A 2 10.10 4.20 1.26
C VAL A 2 10.90 5.03 0.27
N GLN A 3 11.29 4.44 -0.86
CA GLN A 3 12.00 5.16 -1.92
C GLN A 3 11.17 6.36 -2.45
N GLY A 4 9.86 6.17 -2.62
CA GLY A 4 8.95 7.24 -3.03
C GLY A 4 8.85 8.37 -2.00
N LEU A 5 8.89 8.06 -0.70
CA LEU A 5 8.97 9.08 0.37
C LEU A 5 10.28 9.87 0.30
N ILE A 6 11.41 9.17 0.10
CA ILE A 6 12.73 9.78 -0.04
C ILE A 6 12.75 10.75 -1.22
N GLU A 7 12.18 10.35 -2.36
CA GLU A 7 12.10 11.17 -3.56
C GLU A 7 11.15 12.37 -3.40
N ALA A 8 9.99 12.16 -2.76
CA ALA A 8 9.02 13.21 -2.50
C ALA A 8 9.52 14.26 -1.49
N LYS A 9 10.50 13.91 -0.64
CA LYS A 9 11.07 14.76 0.43
C LYS A 9 10.01 15.35 1.38
N LYS A 10 8.89 14.65 1.53
CA LYS A 10 7.71 15.01 2.33
C LYS A 10 7.06 13.75 2.88
N MET A 11 6.44 13.86 4.05
CA MET A 11 5.74 12.75 4.72
C MET A 11 4.24 12.66 4.38
N ASN A 12 3.70 13.64 3.66
CA ASN A 12 2.31 13.71 3.22
C ASN A 12 2.12 13.73 1.69
N PRO A 13 2.84 12.89 0.89
CA PRO A 13 2.63 12.84 -0.55
C PRO A 13 1.32 12.15 -0.92
N VAL A 14 0.88 12.38 -2.15
CA VAL A 14 -0.07 11.52 -2.85
C VAL A 14 0.72 10.45 -3.59
N MET A 15 0.44 9.17 -3.31
CA MET A 15 1.07 8.03 -3.95
C MET A 15 0.06 7.26 -4.78
N VAL A 16 0.42 6.95 -6.02
CA VAL A 16 -0.40 6.12 -6.91
C VAL A 16 0.10 4.68 -6.87
N LEU A 17 -0.80 3.75 -6.55
CA LEU A 17 -0.59 2.31 -6.61
C LEU A 17 -1.21 1.81 -7.93
N ASP A 18 -0.36 1.59 -8.92
CA ASP A 18 -0.83 1.25 -10.26
C ASP A 18 -1.07 -0.26 -10.42
N GLU A 19 -2.13 -0.62 -11.16
CA GLU A 19 -2.50 -2.00 -11.52
C GLU A 19 -2.55 -2.99 -10.34
N ILE A 20 -3.23 -2.61 -9.25
CA ILE A 20 -3.30 -3.44 -8.03
C ILE A 20 -3.97 -4.80 -8.27
N ASP A 21 -4.73 -4.95 -9.34
CA ASP A 21 -5.37 -6.19 -9.78
C ASP A 21 -4.39 -7.21 -10.39
N LYS A 22 -3.14 -6.80 -10.67
CA LYS A 22 -2.07 -7.67 -11.17
C LYS A 22 -1.08 -8.09 -10.08
N VAL A 23 -1.35 -7.73 -8.82
CA VAL A 23 -0.52 -8.14 -7.68
C VAL A 23 -0.68 -9.63 -7.47
N ASP A 24 0.22 -10.41 -8.07
CA ASP A 24 0.19 -11.87 -8.00
C ASP A 24 0.91 -12.38 -6.74
N ARG A 25 0.48 -13.54 -6.24
CA ARG A 25 1.09 -14.19 -5.09
C ARG A 25 2.42 -14.81 -5.50
N SER A 26 3.49 -14.04 -5.41
CA SER A 26 4.83 -14.56 -5.64
C SER A 26 5.27 -15.50 -4.50
N VAL A 27 6.15 -16.46 -4.80
CA VAL A 27 6.69 -17.44 -3.84
C VAL A 27 7.48 -16.80 -2.67
N ARG A 28 7.76 -15.48 -2.73
CA ARG A 28 8.56 -14.74 -1.73
C ARG A 28 7.75 -13.99 -0.67
N GLY A 29 6.42 -14.07 -0.68
CA GLY A 29 5.55 -13.44 0.34
C GLY A 29 4.14 -13.16 -0.17
N ASP A 30 3.25 -12.71 0.71
CA ASP A 30 1.91 -12.25 0.31
C ASP A 30 1.91 -10.72 0.15
N PRO A 31 2.14 -10.18 -1.07
CA PRO A 31 2.15 -8.73 -1.29
C PRO A 31 0.82 -8.07 -0.95
N ALA A 32 -0.29 -8.82 -0.94
CA ALA A 32 -1.57 -8.31 -0.49
C ALA A 32 -1.54 -7.93 1.01
N SER A 33 -0.81 -8.66 1.84
CA SER A 33 -0.66 -8.36 3.27
C SER A 33 0.09 -7.05 3.51
N THR A 34 1.14 -6.79 2.74
CA THR A 34 1.86 -5.51 2.81
C THR A 34 0.98 -4.35 2.38
N LEU A 35 0.16 -4.55 1.34
CA LEU A 35 -0.81 -3.53 0.92
C LEU A 35 -1.87 -3.27 1.99
N LEU A 36 -2.33 -4.31 2.69
CA LEU A 36 -3.25 -4.15 3.82
C LEU A 36 -2.63 -3.32 4.95
N GLU A 37 -1.37 -3.57 5.31
CA GLU A 37 -0.67 -2.80 6.36
C GLU A 37 -0.55 -1.31 6.02
N ILE A 38 -0.42 -0.98 4.73
CA ILE A 38 -0.32 0.40 4.25
C ILE A 38 -1.69 1.10 4.21
N LEU A 39 -2.75 0.36 3.83
CA LEU A 39 -4.09 0.90 3.67
C LEU A 39 -4.90 0.93 4.96
N ASP A 40 -4.55 0.11 5.95
CA ASP A 40 -5.23 0.06 7.24
C ASP A 40 -4.79 1.24 8.13
N PRO A 41 -5.69 2.17 8.50
CA PRO A 41 -5.35 3.32 9.35
C PRO A 41 -4.81 2.93 10.73
N GLU A 42 -5.13 1.74 11.23
CA GLU A 42 -4.63 1.27 12.53
C GLU A 42 -3.18 0.78 12.45
N GLN A 43 -2.71 0.37 11.27
CA GLN A 43 -1.38 -0.20 11.07
C GLN A 43 -0.42 0.76 10.36
N ASN A 44 -0.93 1.62 9.51
CA ASN A 44 -0.11 2.50 8.67
C ASN A 44 0.69 3.55 9.48
N ILE A 45 0.31 3.83 10.73
CA ILE A 45 1.05 4.68 11.67
C ILE A 45 2.45 4.14 12.03
N ALA A 46 2.66 2.84 11.84
CA ALA A 46 3.89 2.15 12.24
C ALA A 46 4.33 1.11 11.20
N PHE A 47 4.08 1.38 9.92
CA PHE A 47 4.42 0.50 8.80
C PHE A 47 5.88 0.04 8.89
N ARG A 48 6.09 -1.28 8.91
CA ARG A 48 7.42 -1.84 9.09
C ARG A 48 8.09 -2.13 7.76
N ASP A 49 9.12 -1.35 7.43
CA ASP A 49 9.96 -1.68 6.29
C ASP A 49 10.92 -2.83 6.65
N HIS A 50 10.74 -3.98 6.00
CA HIS A 50 11.55 -5.18 6.26
C HIS A 50 13.01 -5.03 5.84
N TYR A 51 13.32 -4.12 4.91
CA TYR A 51 14.68 -3.90 4.44
C TYR A 51 15.45 -2.96 5.36
N ALA A 52 14.82 -1.87 5.79
CA ALA A 52 15.41 -0.84 6.63
C ALA A 52 15.28 -1.13 8.14
N ASN A 53 14.40 -2.07 8.51
CA ASN A 53 14.17 -2.54 9.88
C ASN A 53 13.80 -1.42 10.88
N PHE A 54 13.04 -0.43 10.42
CA PHE A 54 12.41 0.59 11.26
C PHE A 54 10.96 0.83 10.82
N SER A 55 10.15 1.40 11.71
CA SER A 55 8.76 1.74 11.44
C SER A 55 8.63 3.17 10.89
N ILE A 56 7.75 3.35 9.92
CA ILE A 56 7.46 4.63 9.28
C ILE A 56 5.99 4.95 9.49
N ASP A 57 5.71 6.20 9.85
CA ASP A 57 4.34 6.72 9.91
C ASP A 57 3.89 7.11 8.49
N LEU A 58 2.93 6.36 7.95
CA LEU A 58 2.29 6.58 6.66
C LEU A 58 0.90 7.23 6.79
N SER A 59 0.45 7.60 8.00
CA SER A 59 -0.91 8.11 8.24
C SER A 59 -1.25 9.39 7.47
N GLN A 60 -0.25 10.16 7.05
CA GLN A 60 -0.43 11.38 6.26
C GLN A 60 -0.29 11.17 4.75
N VAL A 61 0.03 9.97 4.30
CA VAL A 61 0.16 9.63 2.88
C VAL A 61 -1.23 9.33 2.31
N ILE A 62 -1.56 9.96 1.18
CA ILE A 62 -2.80 9.64 0.47
C ILE A 62 -2.47 8.61 -0.61
N PHE A 63 -3.11 7.45 -0.55
CA PHE A 63 -2.97 6.39 -1.55
C PHE A 63 -4.14 6.42 -2.55
N ILE A 64 -3.82 6.39 -3.84
CA ILE A 64 -4.79 6.24 -4.94
C ILE A 64 -4.43 4.97 -5.67
N ALA A 65 -5.35 4.00 -5.75
CA ALA A 65 -5.11 2.76 -6.47
C ALA A 65 -5.80 2.75 -7.84
N THR A 66 -5.16 2.15 -8.84
CA THR A 66 -5.77 1.87 -10.15
C THR A 66 -5.88 0.36 -10.34
N ALA A 67 -6.94 -0.07 -11.02
CA ALA A 67 -7.16 -1.48 -11.34
C ALA A 67 -7.93 -1.61 -12.65
N ASN A 68 -7.58 -2.62 -13.46
CA ASN A 68 -8.34 -2.92 -14.68
C ASN A 68 -9.53 -3.84 -14.39
N ASN A 69 -9.39 -4.74 -13.42
CA ASN A 69 -10.42 -5.70 -13.04
C ASN A 69 -10.56 -5.82 -11.51
N ILE A 70 -11.71 -5.35 -10.99
CA ILE A 70 -12.01 -5.36 -9.55
C ILE A 70 -12.11 -6.78 -8.98
N ASP A 71 -12.59 -7.76 -9.75
CA ASP A 71 -12.77 -9.13 -9.28
C ASP A 71 -11.44 -9.83 -8.95
N ARG A 72 -10.34 -9.32 -9.51
CA ARG A 72 -8.98 -9.82 -9.24
C ARG A 72 -8.35 -9.22 -7.99
N ILE A 73 -8.94 -8.16 -7.43
CA ILE A 73 -8.45 -7.56 -6.18
C ILE A 73 -8.89 -8.46 -5.01
N PRO A 74 -7.96 -8.86 -4.12
CA PRO A 74 -8.29 -9.59 -2.90
C PRO A 74 -9.41 -8.91 -2.11
N ALA A 75 -10.41 -9.69 -1.65
CA ALA A 75 -11.54 -9.17 -0.89
C ALA A 75 -11.14 -8.27 0.31
N PRO A 76 -10.11 -8.62 1.12
CA PRO A 76 -9.68 -7.77 2.22
C PRO A 76 -9.23 -6.36 1.80
N LEU A 77 -8.64 -6.22 0.61
CA LEU A 77 -8.23 -4.94 0.06
C LEU A 77 -9.45 -4.16 -0.45
N ARG A 78 -10.39 -4.85 -1.12
CA ARG A 78 -11.63 -4.24 -1.60
C ARG A 78 -12.47 -3.66 -0.46
N ASP A 79 -12.55 -4.35 0.67
CA ASP A 79 -13.27 -3.89 1.87
C ASP A 79 -12.64 -2.66 2.53
N ARG A 80 -11.45 -2.23 2.10
CA ARG A 80 -10.71 -1.05 2.59
C ARG A 80 -10.57 0.05 1.54
N MET A 81 -11.18 -0.11 0.37
CA MET A 81 -11.10 0.84 -0.74
C MET A 81 -12.47 1.46 -1.01
N GLU A 82 -12.45 2.74 -1.37
CA GLU A 82 -13.60 3.42 -1.98
C GLU A 82 -13.44 3.35 -3.51
N PHE A 83 -14.47 2.85 -4.21
CA PHE A 83 -14.48 2.74 -5.67
C PHE A 83 -15.14 3.97 -6.29
N ILE A 84 -14.48 4.55 -7.29
CA ILE A 84 -14.92 5.73 -8.05
C ILE A 84 -15.19 5.33 -9.50
#